data_AF-A0AAJ0CQI0-F1
#
_entry.id   AF-A0AAJ0CQI0-F1
#
_cell.length_a   1.000
_cell.length_b   1.000
_cell.length_c   1.000
_cell.angle_alpha   90.00
_cell.angle_beta   90.00
_cell.angle_gamma   90.00
#
_symmetry.space_group_name_H-M   'P 1'
#
loop_
_entity.id
_entity.type
_entity.pdbx_description
1 polymer ?
#
loop_
_entity_poly.entity_id
_entity_poly.type
_entity_poly.pdbx_seq_one_letter_code
_entity_poly.pdbx_strand_id
1 'polypeptide(L)'
;MGYSSWRPQIPFTLLFGIATSVELLQTRLLKSACRLIYGGQFDGVQTASILEAVFRGAVAAADVPLRLGAPLLRSMLDRQHEQVAGIQSFISSLKYAYMCHFYANPLSVLCFSDEDTEVLQREHLEAVRNLWSFRHTVEAEVEKSTLASLEHAKSLIEDNEYLLSHVRTGYRDRQAWTDRFLRSLLIMQAAGMQRACFSKVYVDSMVEGAQLSSAQSGLTQSIRRMGPDELSGLLHRVIAILNTGDSLLNLGPCVDERDIRLHTSLESKLEELKQLQAHAQEGGMALRSKYSGHSKVMRTTVIAQKVQLSQDSAALSDQDNRLTEMIDEVTSLLSSHYPDTNPNTVLLAECWLYETKSPSREVFVPRPWVAFERSLGRPHDYLNCSCCRPDSQGLQATLPPTSILYQMYLETGSLINVADLWAAFYALVQGEEDERKALMLFYRGLAEMRALGFVKSSKKKADHIAKVKWL
;
A
#
# COMPACT_ATOMS: atom_id res chain seq x y z
N MET A 1 -9.76 45.79 27.24
CA MET A 1 -9.33 46.89 26.35
C MET A 1 -8.76 46.24 25.10
N GLY A 2 -9.57 46.11 24.04
CA GLY A 2 -9.26 45.26 22.89
C GLY A 2 -8.90 46.07 21.64
N TYR A 3 -8.25 45.42 20.67
CA TYR A 3 -7.77 45.91 19.37
C TYR A 3 -8.68 46.94 18.65
N SER A 4 -10.00 46.92 18.88
CA SER A 4 -10.95 47.85 18.27
C SER A 4 -10.72 49.32 18.65
N SER A 5 -10.18 49.62 19.83
CA SER A 5 -9.90 50.99 20.27
C SER A 5 -8.71 51.62 19.55
N TRP A 6 -7.82 50.80 18.98
CA TRP A 6 -6.61 51.24 18.27
C TRP A 6 -6.74 51.17 16.74
N ARG A 7 -7.84 50.60 16.22
CA ARG A 7 -8.10 50.45 14.78
C ARG A 7 -7.94 51.75 13.96
N PRO A 8 -8.33 52.95 14.46
CA PRO A 8 -8.12 54.19 13.71
C PRO A 8 -6.65 54.58 13.56
N GLN A 9 -5.77 54.07 14.41
CA GLN A 9 -4.34 54.40 14.44
C GLN A 9 -3.48 53.29 13.84
N ILE A 10 -3.90 52.02 13.98
CA ILE A 10 -3.17 50.85 13.50
C ILE A 10 -4.15 49.88 12.81
N PRO A 11 -3.99 49.60 11.50
CA PRO A 11 -4.79 48.60 10.82
C PRO A 11 -4.34 47.20 11.22
N PHE A 12 -5.19 46.47 11.95
CA PHE A 12 -4.96 45.06 12.31
C PHE A 12 -5.68 44.13 11.34
N THR A 13 -4.95 43.16 10.80
CA THR A 13 -5.51 41.99 10.10
C THR A 13 -5.19 40.74 10.92
N LEU A 14 -6.22 39.96 11.25
CA LEU A 14 -6.09 38.75 12.07
C LEU A 14 -6.32 37.52 11.19
N LEU A 15 -5.35 36.60 11.21
CA LEU A 15 -5.47 35.28 10.56
C LEU A 15 -5.81 34.23 11.63
N PHE A 16 -6.91 33.51 11.45
CA PHE A 16 -7.32 32.44 12.35
C PHE A 16 -7.09 31.08 11.70
N GLY A 17 -6.26 30.23 12.32
CA GLY A 17 -6.14 28.82 11.95
C GLY A 17 -7.27 28.01 12.58
N ILE A 18 -8.34 27.74 11.83
CA ILE A 18 -9.51 27.00 12.31
C ILE A 18 -9.36 25.53 11.90
N ALA A 19 -9.14 24.65 12.88
CA ALA A 19 -9.03 23.20 12.63
C ALA A 19 -10.40 22.48 12.54
N THR A 20 -11.47 23.14 13.01
CA THR A 20 -12.85 22.64 13.00
C THR A 20 -13.68 23.42 11.97
N SER A 21 -14.97 23.64 12.24
CA SER A 21 -15.81 24.51 11.42
C SER A 21 -15.84 25.96 11.92
N VAL A 22 -16.21 26.88 11.03
CA VAL A 22 -16.37 28.30 11.35
C VAL A 22 -17.55 28.52 12.31
N GLU A 23 -18.59 27.70 12.26
CA GLU A 23 -19.72 27.80 13.21
C GLU A 23 -19.27 27.51 14.64
N LEU A 24 -18.34 26.57 14.82
CA LEU A 24 -17.80 26.24 16.15
C LEU A 24 -16.97 27.40 16.72
N LEU A 25 -16.22 28.11 15.86
CA LEU A 25 -15.56 29.36 16.27
C LEU A 25 -16.58 30.43 16.67
N GLN A 26 -17.62 30.64 15.85
CA GLN A 26 -18.67 31.64 16.12
C GLN A 26 -19.44 31.36 17.41
N THR A 27 -19.69 30.10 17.74
CA THR A 27 -20.36 29.72 18.99
C THR A 27 -19.49 29.92 20.23
N ARG A 28 -18.16 29.89 20.09
CA ARG A 28 -17.21 30.17 21.17
C ARG A 28 -16.98 31.66 21.40
N LEU A 29 -17.20 32.50 20.38
CA LEU A 29 -17.04 33.94 20.47
C LEU A 29 -18.31 34.61 21.02
N LEU A 30 -18.13 35.67 21.81
CA LEU A 30 -19.24 36.52 22.22
C LEU A 30 -19.85 37.21 20.99
N LYS A 31 -21.18 37.34 20.93
CA LYS A 31 -21.88 38.03 19.83
C LYS A 31 -21.37 39.46 19.60
N SER A 32 -20.98 40.15 20.67
CA SER A 32 -20.37 41.50 20.59
C SER A 32 -18.99 41.49 19.92
N ALA A 33 -18.20 40.44 20.11
CA ALA A 33 -16.92 40.26 19.43
C ALA A 33 -17.11 39.89 17.95
N CYS A 34 -18.06 39.01 17.63
CA CYS A 34 -18.37 38.66 16.24
C CYS A 34 -18.76 39.87 15.39
N ARG A 35 -19.49 40.84 15.95
CA ARG A 35 -19.88 42.09 15.26
C ARG A 35 -18.70 43.00 14.91
N LEU A 36 -17.55 42.82 15.57
CA LEU A 36 -16.34 43.62 15.35
C LEU A 36 -15.36 42.94 14.39
N ILE A 37 -15.64 41.70 13.96
CA ILE A 37 -14.81 40.93 13.05
C ILE A 37 -15.45 40.98 11.67
N TYR A 38 -14.68 41.43 10.68
CA TYR A 38 -15.03 41.39 9.27
C TYR A 38 -13.93 40.64 8.53
N GLY A 39 -14.26 39.60 7.78
CA GLY A 39 -13.29 38.77 7.09
C GLY A 39 -13.91 37.79 6.10
N GLY A 40 -13.07 37.21 5.26
CA GLY A 40 -13.42 36.11 4.35
C GLY A 40 -12.96 34.76 4.89
N GLN A 41 -13.66 33.70 4.50
CA GLN A 41 -13.22 32.33 4.74
C GLN A 41 -12.27 31.90 3.61
N PHE A 42 -11.17 31.24 4.00
CA PHE A 42 -10.26 30.59 3.07
C PHE A 42 -10.21 29.12 3.43
N ASP A 43 -10.56 28.25 2.49
CA ASP A 43 -10.49 26.81 2.71
C ASP A 43 -9.07 26.32 2.48
N GLY A 44 -8.53 25.60 3.46
CA GLY A 44 -7.25 24.92 3.34
C GLY A 44 -7.35 23.70 2.42
N VAL A 45 -6.23 23.32 1.80
CA VAL A 45 -6.16 22.08 1.02
C VAL A 45 -6.40 20.88 1.92
N GLN A 46 -7.26 19.97 1.49
CA GLN A 46 -7.57 18.75 2.24
C GLN A 46 -6.31 17.86 2.36
N THR A 47 -6.11 17.28 3.54
CA THR A 47 -4.99 16.38 3.84
C THR A 47 -4.89 15.21 2.84
N ALA A 48 -6.03 14.69 2.40
CA ALA A 48 -6.10 13.63 1.39
C ALA A 48 -5.48 14.06 0.05
N SER A 49 -5.76 15.28 -0.43
CA SER A 49 -5.18 15.80 -1.67
C SER A 49 -3.67 16.00 -1.56
N ILE A 50 -3.18 16.45 -0.40
CA ILE A 50 -1.75 16.59 -0.15
C ILE A 50 -1.08 15.21 -0.10
N LEU A 51 -1.71 14.22 0.54
CA LEU A 51 -1.21 12.85 0.58
C LEU A 51 -1.06 12.27 -0.83
N GLU A 52 -2.07 12.46 -1.69
CA GLU A 52 -2.01 11.99 -3.09
C GLU A 52 -0.92 12.71 -3.90
N ALA A 53 -0.73 14.01 -3.71
CA ALA A 53 0.33 14.76 -4.37
C ALA A 53 1.73 14.28 -3.93
N VAL A 54 1.92 14.09 -2.62
CA VAL A 54 3.17 13.54 -2.06
C VAL A 54 3.39 12.11 -2.54
N PHE A 55 2.34 11.28 -2.58
CA PHE A 55 2.45 9.91 -3.05
C PHE A 55 2.86 9.85 -4.52
N ARG A 56 2.25 10.66 -5.39
CA ARG A 56 2.60 10.74 -6.81
C ARG A 56 4.05 11.16 -7.00
N GLY A 57 4.49 12.25 -6.38
CA GLY A 57 5.83 12.79 -6.59
C GLY A 57 6.95 12.04 -5.87
N ALA A 58 6.71 11.49 -4.67
CA ALA A 58 7.78 10.94 -3.82
C ALA A 58 7.78 9.41 -3.71
N VAL A 59 6.71 8.73 -4.14
CA VAL A 59 6.58 7.26 -4.05
C VAL A 59 6.40 6.63 -5.42
N ALA A 60 5.48 7.18 -6.22
CA ALA A 60 5.08 6.58 -7.50
C ALA A 60 5.87 7.12 -8.70
N ALA A 61 6.41 8.34 -8.66
CA ALA A 61 7.09 8.94 -9.80
C ALA A 61 8.21 8.05 -10.36
N ALA A 62 8.40 8.06 -11.68
CA ALA A 62 9.23 7.14 -12.44
C ALA A 62 10.72 7.24 -12.07
N ASP A 63 11.17 8.41 -11.65
CA ASP A 63 12.53 8.74 -11.22
C ASP A 63 12.85 8.35 -9.76
N VAL A 64 11.86 7.82 -9.02
CA VAL A 64 12.08 7.35 -7.65
C VAL A 64 12.90 6.05 -7.68
N PRO A 65 14.13 6.03 -7.12
CA PRO A 65 15.05 4.89 -7.27
C PRO A 65 14.68 3.71 -6.37
N LEU A 66 14.17 3.98 -5.17
CA LEU A 66 13.75 2.98 -4.20
C LEU A 66 12.23 2.87 -4.17
N ARG A 67 11.72 1.72 -4.63
CA ARG A 67 10.31 1.36 -4.59
C ARG A 67 9.98 0.68 -3.27
N LEU A 68 8.88 1.11 -2.66
CA LEU A 68 8.36 0.44 -1.46
C LEU A 68 7.33 -0.60 -1.88
N GLY A 69 7.43 -1.80 -1.30
CA GLY A 69 6.51 -2.90 -1.55
C GLY A 69 5.08 -2.59 -1.09
N ALA A 70 4.12 -3.22 -1.75
CA ALA A 70 2.71 -3.00 -1.50
C ALA A 70 2.25 -3.25 -0.05
N PRO A 71 2.73 -4.29 0.68
CA PRO A 71 2.31 -4.51 2.06
C PRO A 71 2.68 -3.36 3.00
N LEU A 72 3.85 -2.76 2.77
CA LEU A 72 4.35 -1.63 3.54
C LEU A 72 3.56 -0.36 3.24
N LEU A 73 3.37 -0.06 1.95
CA LEU A 73 2.59 1.11 1.50
C LEU A 73 1.15 1.03 1.97
N ARG A 74 0.49 -0.13 1.86
CA ARG A 74 -0.86 -0.36 2.37
C ARG A 74 -0.93 -0.03 3.86
N SER A 75 -0.01 -0.58 4.66
CA SER A 75 0.04 -0.28 6.10
C SER A 75 0.29 1.20 6.41
N MET A 76 1.09 1.91 5.60
CA MET A 76 1.29 3.35 5.77
C MET A 76 0.02 4.15 5.44
N LEU A 77 -0.67 3.82 4.35
CA LEU A 77 -1.92 4.47 3.91
C LEU A 77 -3.07 4.20 4.88
N ASP A 78 -3.26 2.95 5.31
CA ASP A 78 -4.27 2.56 6.29
C ASP A 78 -4.06 3.33 7.60
N ARG A 79 -2.80 3.46 8.06
CA ARG A 79 -2.48 4.26 9.25
C ARG A 79 -2.81 5.74 9.07
N GLN A 80 -2.59 6.33 7.90
CA GLN A 80 -3.00 7.72 7.64
C GLN A 80 -4.52 7.88 7.72
N HIS A 81 -5.27 6.91 7.18
CA HIS A 81 -6.72 6.97 7.15
C HIS A 81 -7.36 6.71 8.51
N GLU A 82 -6.92 5.66 9.21
CA GLU A 82 -7.52 5.20 10.47
C GLU A 82 -7.10 6.05 11.69
N GLN A 83 -5.84 6.51 11.72
CA GLN A 83 -5.30 7.21 12.91
C GLN A 83 -5.29 8.73 12.75
N VAL A 84 -5.80 9.27 11.63
CA VAL A 84 -5.74 10.71 11.27
C VAL A 84 -4.32 11.25 11.49
N ALA A 85 -3.32 10.44 11.13
CA ALA A 85 -1.94 10.84 11.26
C ALA A 85 -1.66 12.01 10.31
N GLY A 86 -0.87 12.99 10.77
CA GLY A 86 -0.47 14.10 9.91
C GLY A 86 0.46 13.60 8.79
N ILE A 87 0.47 14.30 7.65
CA ILE A 87 1.34 14.01 6.50
C ILE A 87 2.82 13.89 6.91
N GLN A 88 3.26 14.61 7.94
CA GLN A 88 4.62 14.48 8.48
C GLN A 88 4.93 13.07 9.02
N SER A 89 3.95 12.37 9.58
CA SER A 89 4.10 10.96 10.00
C SER A 89 4.30 10.05 8.78
N PHE A 90 3.58 10.30 7.68
CA PHE A 90 3.78 9.58 6.43
C PHE A 90 5.19 9.81 5.88
N ILE A 91 5.63 11.07 5.80
CA ILE A 91 6.98 11.43 5.34
C ILE A 91 8.06 10.78 6.23
N SER A 92 7.89 10.84 7.56
CA SER A 92 8.82 10.18 8.50
C SER A 92 8.86 8.67 8.31
N SER A 93 7.74 8.03 7.98
CA SER A 93 7.71 6.60 7.65
C SER A 93 8.39 6.27 6.33
N LEU A 94 8.27 7.12 5.30
CA LEU A 94 9.04 6.98 4.07
C LEU A 94 10.54 7.07 4.35
N LYS A 95 10.97 8.09 5.10
CA LYS A 95 12.37 8.27 5.51
C LYS A 95 12.90 7.07 6.30
N TYR A 96 12.10 6.55 7.22
CA TYR A 96 12.47 5.37 8.00
C TYR A 96 12.61 4.12 7.13
N ALA A 97 11.68 3.90 6.18
CA ALA A 97 11.77 2.78 5.24
C ALA A 97 13.02 2.88 4.36
N TYR A 98 13.33 4.09 3.87
CA TYR A 98 14.56 4.37 3.12
C TYR A 98 15.80 4.05 3.96
N MET A 99 15.84 4.56 5.19
CA MET A 99 16.93 4.25 6.13
C MET A 99 17.09 2.74 6.33
N CYS A 100 16.00 2.01 6.59
CA CYS A 100 16.08 0.55 6.74
C CYS A 100 16.63 -0.16 5.51
N HIS A 101 16.21 0.23 4.30
CA HIS A 101 16.71 -0.36 3.06
C HIS A 101 18.21 -0.13 2.89
N PHE A 102 18.64 1.13 2.93
CA PHE A 102 20.04 1.49 2.65
C PHE A 102 21.01 1.03 3.75
N TYR A 103 20.56 0.92 5.01
CA TYR A 103 21.41 0.38 6.08
C TYR A 103 21.50 -1.14 6.08
N ALA A 104 20.42 -1.85 5.70
CA ALA A 104 20.38 -3.31 5.79
C ALA A 104 20.85 -4.02 4.51
N ASN A 105 20.76 -3.36 3.35
CA ASN A 105 21.08 -3.97 2.07
C ASN A 105 22.37 -3.40 1.47
N PRO A 106 23.50 -4.16 1.47
CA PRO A 106 24.74 -3.70 0.84
C PRO A 106 24.62 -3.54 -0.68
N LEU A 107 23.68 -4.24 -1.32
CA LEU A 107 23.40 -4.13 -2.75
C LEU A 107 22.52 -2.92 -3.09
N SER A 108 22.10 -2.12 -2.12
CA SER A 108 21.38 -0.87 -2.35
C SER A 108 22.21 0.20 -3.06
N VAL A 109 23.54 0.00 -3.17
CA VAL A 109 24.39 0.77 -4.09
C VAL A 109 23.91 0.65 -5.54
N LEU A 110 23.27 -0.48 -5.88
CA LEU A 110 22.70 -0.73 -7.19
C LEU A 110 21.36 -0.01 -7.46
N CYS A 111 20.95 0.93 -6.58
CA CYS A 111 19.70 1.67 -6.75
C CYS A 111 19.81 2.88 -7.69
N PHE A 112 20.99 3.45 -7.91
CA PHE A 112 21.08 4.83 -8.40
C PHE A 112 21.50 4.94 -9.86
N SER A 113 22.59 4.30 -10.29
CA SER A 113 23.10 4.45 -11.66
C SER A 113 23.86 3.23 -12.19
N ASP A 114 23.78 3.03 -13.50
CA ASP A 114 24.63 2.11 -14.27
C ASP A 114 26.13 2.40 -14.08
N GLU A 115 26.48 3.67 -13.87
CA GLU A 115 27.86 4.14 -13.71
C GLU A 115 28.47 3.74 -12.36
N ASP A 116 27.65 3.46 -11.34
CA ASP A 116 28.11 3.11 -9.99
C ASP A 116 28.62 1.66 -9.87
N THR A 117 28.60 0.90 -10.99
CA THR A 117 29.07 -0.49 -11.03
C THR A 117 30.58 -0.64 -10.83
N GLU A 118 31.36 0.43 -10.99
CA GLU A 118 32.81 0.44 -10.72
C GLU A 118 33.15 0.32 -9.22
N VAL A 119 32.16 0.58 -8.34
CA VAL A 119 32.32 0.50 -6.88
C VAL A 119 32.15 -0.95 -6.36
N LEU A 120 31.72 -1.88 -7.22
CA LEU A 120 31.38 -3.24 -6.81
C LEU A 120 32.63 -4.08 -6.51
N GLN A 121 32.73 -4.48 -5.25
CA GLN A 121 33.69 -5.51 -4.81
C GLN A 121 33.16 -6.92 -5.08
N ARG A 122 34.06 -7.91 -5.02
CA ARG A 122 33.73 -9.32 -5.26
C ARG A 122 32.62 -9.83 -4.34
N GLU A 123 32.61 -9.38 -3.09
CA GLU A 123 31.60 -9.73 -2.08
C GLU A 123 30.19 -9.29 -2.50
N HIS A 124 30.06 -8.17 -3.22
CA HIS A 124 28.79 -7.73 -3.76
C HIS A 124 28.30 -8.66 -4.88
N LEU A 125 29.20 -9.15 -5.74
CA LEU A 125 28.84 -10.11 -6.78
C LEU A 125 28.38 -11.44 -6.17
N GLU A 126 29.04 -11.91 -5.11
CA GLU A 126 28.58 -13.09 -4.38
C GLU A 126 27.23 -12.85 -3.67
N ALA A 127 27.01 -11.64 -3.14
CA ALA A 127 25.71 -11.28 -2.57
C ALA A 127 24.60 -11.25 -3.64
N VAL A 128 24.89 -10.73 -4.84
CA VAL A 128 23.97 -10.75 -5.99
C VAL A 128 23.57 -12.18 -6.34
N ARG A 129 24.52 -13.12 -6.37
CA ARG A 129 24.23 -14.55 -6.64
C ARG A 129 23.34 -15.21 -5.58
N ASN A 130 23.26 -14.62 -4.39
CA ASN A 130 22.41 -15.10 -3.31
C ASN A 130 21.00 -14.49 -3.31
N LEU A 131 20.73 -13.51 -4.17
CA LEU A 131 19.39 -12.96 -4.33
C LEU A 131 18.42 -13.99 -4.88
N TRP A 132 17.15 -13.83 -4.51
CA TRP A 132 16.10 -14.75 -4.92
C TRP A 132 15.77 -14.56 -6.40
N SER A 133 15.68 -13.31 -6.87
CA SER A 133 15.47 -12.98 -8.28
C SER A 133 16.56 -13.58 -9.18
N PHE A 134 17.83 -13.49 -8.76
CA PHE A 134 18.95 -14.08 -9.48
C PHE A 134 18.82 -15.60 -9.60
N ARG A 135 18.55 -16.28 -8.47
CA ARG A 135 18.36 -17.74 -8.47
C ARG A 135 17.21 -18.15 -9.37
N HIS A 136 16.09 -17.44 -9.31
CA HIS A 136 14.93 -17.72 -10.15
C HIS A 136 15.23 -17.53 -11.64
N THR A 137 15.97 -16.49 -12.02
CA THR A 137 16.42 -16.28 -13.40
C THR A 137 17.32 -17.43 -13.87
N VAL A 138 18.30 -17.84 -13.07
CA VAL A 138 19.20 -18.96 -13.39
C VAL A 138 18.42 -20.27 -13.51
N GLU A 139 17.52 -20.56 -12.58
CA GLU A 139 16.66 -21.75 -12.62
C GLU A 139 15.80 -21.78 -13.89
N ALA A 140 15.18 -20.65 -14.26
CA ALA A 140 14.40 -20.54 -15.49
C ALA A 140 15.22 -20.77 -16.77
N GLU A 141 16.48 -20.33 -16.80
CA GLU A 141 17.39 -20.60 -17.93
C GLU A 141 17.83 -22.06 -18.00
N VAL A 142 18.02 -22.70 -16.84
CA VAL A 142 18.31 -24.14 -16.76
C VAL A 142 17.10 -24.97 -17.22
N GLU A 143 15.88 -24.60 -16.82
CA GLU A 143 14.65 -25.29 -17.19
C GLU A 143 14.42 -25.31 -18.71
N LYS A 144 14.80 -24.24 -19.43
CA LYS A 144 14.73 -24.20 -20.91
C LYS A 144 15.52 -25.32 -21.59
N SER A 145 16.51 -25.90 -20.91
CA SER A 145 17.27 -27.09 -21.37
C SER A 145 17.92 -26.94 -22.75
N THR A 146 18.27 -25.72 -23.17
CA THR A 146 18.98 -25.46 -24.42
C THR A 146 20.48 -25.28 -24.16
N LEU A 147 21.35 -25.64 -25.11
CA LEU A 147 22.80 -25.44 -24.95
C LEU A 147 23.16 -23.98 -24.61
N ALA A 148 22.55 -23.03 -25.32
CA ALA A 148 22.78 -21.60 -25.09
C ALA A 148 22.27 -21.13 -23.70
N SER A 149 21.12 -21.62 -23.24
CA SER A 149 20.59 -21.23 -21.92
C SER A 149 21.39 -21.83 -20.77
N LEU A 150 21.92 -23.05 -20.94
CA LEU A 150 22.81 -23.67 -19.96
C LEU A 150 24.18 -22.98 -19.91
N GLU A 151 24.74 -22.58 -21.06
CA GLU A 151 25.96 -21.76 -21.12
C GLU A 151 25.74 -20.40 -20.46
N HIS A 152 24.61 -19.75 -20.74
CA HIS A 152 24.24 -18.48 -20.12
C HIS A 152 24.11 -18.60 -18.60
N ALA A 153 23.40 -19.61 -18.10
CA ALA A 153 23.26 -19.88 -16.66
C ALA A 153 24.63 -20.14 -15.99
N LYS A 154 25.49 -20.91 -16.66
CA LYS A 154 26.85 -21.17 -16.17
C LYS A 154 27.69 -19.89 -16.11
N SER A 155 27.66 -19.07 -17.16
CA SER A 155 28.37 -17.79 -17.20
C SER A 155 27.89 -16.82 -16.12
N LEU A 156 26.59 -16.74 -15.83
CA LEU A 156 26.06 -15.93 -14.72
C LEU A 156 26.62 -16.37 -13.35
N ILE A 157 26.82 -17.67 -13.14
CA ILE A 157 27.33 -18.22 -11.88
C ILE A 157 28.86 -18.05 -11.78
N GLU A 158 29.60 -18.37 -12.83
CA GLU A 158 31.06 -18.50 -12.77
C GLU A 158 31.83 -17.25 -13.19
N ASP A 159 31.28 -16.43 -14.11
CA ASP A 159 31.97 -15.29 -14.70
C ASP A 159 31.49 -13.97 -14.09
N ASN A 160 32.40 -13.28 -13.40
CA ASN A 160 32.13 -12.00 -12.75
C ASN A 160 31.90 -10.86 -13.75
N GLU A 161 32.65 -10.80 -14.86
CA GLU A 161 32.52 -9.75 -15.87
C GLU A 161 31.19 -9.93 -16.62
N TYR A 162 30.83 -11.18 -16.89
CA TYR A 162 29.54 -11.50 -17.48
C TYR A 162 28.39 -11.10 -16.56
N LEU A 163 28.46 -11.44 -15.27
CA LEU A 163 27.47 -11.01 -14.28
C LEU A 163 27.38 -9.48 -14.18
N LEU A 164 28.50 -8.77 -14.17
CA LEU A 164 28.54 -7.31 -14.10
C LEU A 164 27.81 -6.67 -15.29
N SER A 165 27.96 -7.23 -16.50
CA SER A 165 27.24 -6.76 -17.67
C SER A 165 25.71 -6.91 -17.52
N HIS A 166 25.24 -7.97 -16.85
CA HIS A 166 23.82 -8.21 -16.58
C HIS A 166 23.28 -7.35 -15.43
N VAL A 167 24.12 -7.02 -14.45
CA VAL A 167 23.77 -6.04 -13.40
C VAL A 167 23.48 -4.68 -14.04
N ARG A 168 24.28 -4.25 -15.02
CA ARG A 168 24.05 -3.02 -15.79
C ARG A 168 22.76 -3.08 -16.61
N THR A 169 22.45 -4.21 -17.25
CA THR A 169 21.16 -4.32 -17.95
C THR A 169 19.97 -4.27 -17.00
N GLY A 170 20.11 -4.79 -15.78
CA GLY A 170 19.08 -4.79 -14.74
C GLY A 170 18.53 -3.39 -14.39
N TYR A 171 19.34 -2.33 -14.48
CA TYR A 171 18.87 -0.95 -14.29
C TYR A 171 17.89 -0.51 -15.38
N ARG A 172 18.20 -0.85 -16.64
CA ARG A 172 17.32 -0.56 -17.77
C ARG A 172 16.04 -1.37 -17.66
N ASP A 173 16.14 -2.64 -17.26
CA ASP A 173 14.99 -3.50 -17.05
C ASP A 173 14.08 -2.98 -15.93
N ARG A 174 14.67 -2.44 -14.85
CA ARG A 174 13.93 -1.74 -13.80
C ARG A 174 13.21 -0.50 -14.31
N GLN A 175 13.91 0.36 -15.07
CA GLN A 175 13.29 1.57 -15.60
C GLN A 175 12.14 1.21 -16.54
N ALA A 176 12.38 0.27 -17.47
CA ALA A 176 11.36 -0.23 -18.38
C ALA A 176 10.19 -0.88 -17.63
N TRP A 177 10.43 -1.63 -16.55
CA TRP A 177 9.36 -2.15 -15.70
C TRP A 177 8.54 -1.02 -15.06
N THR A 178 9.20 -0.03 -14.47
CA THR A 178 8.56 1.13 -13.81
C THR A 178 7.68 1.88 -14.79
N ASP A 179 8.23 2.19 -15.95
CA ASP A 179 7.58 2.90 -17.03
C ASP A 179 6.33 2.16 -17.54
N ARG A 180 6.44 0.83 -17.74
CA ARG A 180 5.31 -0.02 -18.13
C ARG A 180 4.25 -0.09 -17.04
N PHE A 181 4.65 -0.25 -15.78
CA PHE A 181 3.74 -0.30 -14.65
C PHE A 181 2.93 0.99 -14.52
N LEU A 182 3.59 2.16 -14.55
CA LEU A 182 2.91 3.45 -14.44
C LEU A 182 1.99 3.73 -15.64
N ARG A 183 2.41 3.39 -16.87
CA ARG A 183 1.53 3.50 -18.05
C ARG A 183 0.30 2.60 -17.93
N SER A 184 0.47 1.36 -17.45
CA SER A 184 -0.65 0.44 -17.21
C SER A 184 -1.68 1.05 -16.25
N LEU A 185 -1.21 1.69 -15.17
CA LEU A 185 -2.06 2.37 -14.18
C LEU A 185 -2.82 3.55 -14.78
N LEU A 186 -2.13 4.40 -15.54
CA LEU A 186 -2.72 5.57 -16.20
C LEU A 186 -3.76 5.16 -17.25
N ILE A 187 -3.51 4.08 -18.00
CA ILE A 187 -4.47 3.53 -18.97
C ILE A 187 -5.71 3.00 -18.27
N MET A 188 -5.55 2.25 -17.17
CA MET A 188 -6.68 1.78 -16.36
C MET A 188 -7.51 2.95 -15.78
N GLN A 189 -6.84 4.03 -15.35
CA GLN A 189 -7.51 5.24 -14.88
C GLN A 189 -8.24 5.94 -16.03
N ALA A 190 -7.62 6.07 -17.21
CA ALA A 190 -8.22 6.68 -18.40
C ALA A 190 -9.45 5.91 -18.90
N ALA A 191 -9.48 4.58 -18.68
CA ALA A 191 -10.60 3.70 -19.00
C ALA A 191 -11.75 3.76 -17.99
N GLY A 192 -11.67 4.61 -16.95
CA GLY A 192 -12.75 4.83 -15.99
C GLY A 192 -12.96 3.68 -14.99
N MET A 193 -12.01 2.76 -14.87
CA MET A 193 -12.10 1.63 -13.93
C MET A 193 -12.04 2.07 -12.46
N GLN A 194 -11.47 3.23 -12.17
CA GLN A 194 -11.03 3.58 -10.82
C GLN A 194 -11.82 4.76 -10.26
N ARG A 195 -12.62 4.49 -9.22
CA ARG A 195 -13.27 5.51 -8.37
C ARG A 195 -12.46 5.81 -7.09
N ALA A 196 -11.41 5.04 -6.82
CA ALA A 196 -10.55 5.19 -5.65
C ALA A 196 -9.43 6.21 -5.89
N CYS A 197 -8.75 6.62 -4.81
CA CYS A 197 -7.57 7.47 -4.89
C CYS A 197 -6.39 6.72 -5.56
N PHE A 198 -5.48 7.47 -6.19
CA PHE A 198 -4.40 6.88 -6.99
C PHE A 198 -3.46 6.03 -6.14
N SER A 199 -3.15 6.48 -4.92
CA SER A 199 -2.30 5.71 -3.99
C SER A 199 -2.81 4.29 -3.74
N LYS A 200 -4.13 4.11 -3.58
CA LYS A 200 -4.74 2.80 -3.38
C LYS A 200 -4.63 1.92 -4.63
N VAL A 201 -4.94 2.48 -5.79
CA VAL A 201 -4.85 1.78 -7.09
C VAL A 201 -3.44 1.31 -7.37
N TYR A 202 -2.44 2.16 -7.09
CA TYR A 202 -1.03 1.84 -7.23
C TYR A 202 -0.66 0.62 -6.36
N VAL A 203 -1.03 0.64 -5.08
CA VAL A 203 -0.71 -0.44 -4.13
C VAL A 203 -1.42 -1.74 -4.49
N ASP A 204 -2.71 -1.68 -4.86
CA ASP A 204 -3.48 -2.86 -5.23
C ASP A 204 -2.91 -3.53 -6.49
N SER A 205 -2.52 -2.73 -7.49
CA SER A 205 -1.94 -3.23 -8.75
C SER A 205 -0.53 -3.82 -8.57
N MET A 206 0.23 -3.40 -7.55
CA MET A 206 1.51 -4.03 -7.22
C MET A 206 1.35 -5.45 -6.63
N VAL A 207 0.24 -5.75 -5.94
CA VAL A 207 0.00 -7.08 -5.32
C VAL A 207 -0.59 -8.04 -6.33
N GLU A 208 -1.62 -7.61 -7.04
CA GLU A 208 -2.38 -8.47 -7.93
C GLU A 208 -1.69 -8.62 -9.30
N GLY A 209 -0.70 -7.76 -9.59
CA GLY A 209 -0.33 -7.38 -10.94
C GLY A 209 -1.45 -6.53 -11.55
N ALA A 210 -1.12 -5.60 -12.45
CA ALA A 210 -2.11 -5.06 -13.36
C ALA A 210 -2.56 -6.21 -14.29
N GLN A 211 -3.48 -7.06 -13.82
CA GLN A 211 -4.02 -8.19 -14.59
C GLN A 211 -4.93 -7.66 -15.69
N LEU A 212 -4.30 -7.08 -16.70
CA LEU A 212 -4.91 -6.63 -17.95
C LEU A 212 -5.34 -7.83 -18.80
N SER A 213 -4.64 -8.96 -18.65
CA SER A 213 -4.67 -10.12 -19.55
C SER A 213 -5.79 -11.15 -19.31
N SER A 214 -6.52 -11.11 -18.18
CA SER A 214 -7.67 -12.03 -18.03
C SER A 214 -8.83 -11.59 -18.94
N ALA A 215 -9.45 -12.50 -19.68
CA ALA A 215 -10.61 -12.20 -20.55
C ALA A 215 -11.83 -11.61 -19.81
N GLN A 216 -11.76 -11.55 -18.48
CA GLN A 216 -12.72 -10.95 -17.56
C GLN A 216 -12.13 -9.76 -16.79
N SER A 217 -11.02 -9.18 -17.25
CA SER A 217 -10.39 -8.03 -16.61
C SER A 217 -11.37 -6.85 -16.56
N GLY A 218 -11.35 -6.10 -15.46
CA GLY A 218 -12.19 -4.92 -15.31
C GLY A 218 -11.97 -3.90 -16.44
N LEU A 219 -10.78 -3.89 -17.05
CA LEU A 219 -10.47 -3.05 -18.21
C LEU A 219 -11.29 -3.44 -19.42
N THR A 220 -11.27 -4.73 -19.78
CA THR A 220 -12.04 -5.28 -20.90
C THR A 220 -13.53 -4.96 -20.76
N GLN A 221 -14.08 -5.12 -19.56
CA GLN A 221 -15.48 -4.80 -19.31
C GLN A 221 -15.77 -3.30 -19.37
N SER A 222 -14.85 -2.46 -18.90
CA SER A 222 -15.02 -1.00 -18.92
C SER A 222 -15.03 -0.48 -20.36
N ILE A 223 -14.03 -0.87 -21.16
CA ILE A 223 -13.91 -0.47 -22.58
C ILE A 223 -15.11 -0.98 -23.38
N ARG A 224 -15.52 -2.25 -23.18
CA ARG A 224 -16.67 -2.82 -23.89
C ARG A 224 -17.97 -2.06 -23.66
N ARG A 225 -18.15 -1.42 -22.50
CA ARG A 225 -19.36 -0.65 -22.19
C ARG A 225 -19.36 0.77 -22.77
N MET A 226 -18.23 1.23 -23.32
CA MET A 226 -18.10 2.60 -23.81
C MET A 226 -18.93 2.86 -25.06
N GLY A 227 -19.51 4.06 -25.11
CA GLY A 227 -20.02 4.63 -26.35
C GLY A 227 -18.90 5.10 -27.29
N PRO A 228 -19.20 5.48 -28.55
CA PRO A 228 -18.20 5.92 -29.50
C PRO A 228 -17.45 7.19 -29.04
N ASP A 229 -18.15 8.15 -28.42
CA ASP A 229 -17.52 9.37 -27.89
C ASP A 229 -16.60 9.10 -26.68
N GLU A 230 -17.02 8.19 -25.79
CA GLU A 230 -16.22 7.77 -24.64
C GLU A 230 -14.96 7.00 -25.08
N LEU A 231 -15.09 6.13 -26.07
CA LEU A 231 -13.98 5.40 -26.69
C LEU A 231 -13.01 6.36 -27.38
N SER A 232 -13.51 7.33 -28.14
CA SER A 232 -12.69 8.39 -28.74
C SER A 232 -11.94 9.16 -27.66
N GLY A 233 -12.61 9.57 -26.58
CA GLY A 233 -11.98 10.22 -25.43
C GLY A 233 -10.92 9.36 -24.74
N LEU A 234 -11.15 8.05 -24.61
CA LEU A 234 -10.17 7.09 -24.09
C LEU A 234 -8.92 7.05 -24.99
N LEU A 235 -9.10 6.87 -26.30
CA LEU A 235 -8.00 6.79 -27.27
C LEU A 235 -7.13 8.06 -27.22
N HIS A 236 -7.75 9.25 -27.22
CA HIS A 236 -6.99 10.50 -27.08
C HIS A 236 -6.17 10.56 -25.79
N ARG A 237 -6.74 10.14 -24.64
CA ARG A 237 -6.03 10.11 -23.36
C ARG A 237 -4.87 9.10 -23.37
N VAL A 238 -5.08 7.89 -23.90
CA VAL A 238 -4.03 6.86 -23.97
C VAL A 238 -2.91 7.28 -24.92
N ILE A 239 -3.25 7.85 -26.08
CA ILE A 239 -2.27 8.40 -27.03
C ILE A 239 -1.45 9.52 -26.36
N ALA A 240 -2.08 10.41 -25.59
CA ALA A 240 -1.37 11.44 -24.83
C ALA A 240 -0.41 10.83 -23.78
N ILE A 241 -0.84 9.79 -23.05
CA ILE A 241 0.02 9.08 -22.08
C ILE A 241 1.26 8.50 -22.78
N LEU A 242 1.10 7.92 -23.98
CA LEU A 242 2.22 7.35 -24.74
C LEU A 242 3.14 8.42 -25.34
N ASN A 243 2.58 9.55 -25.79
CA ASN A 243 3.33 10.62 -26.46
C ASN A 243 4.02 11.59 -25.51
N THR A 244 3.38 11.99 -24.42
CA THR A 244 3.92 13.01 -23.50
C THR A 244 4.24 12.47 -22.13
N GLY A 245 3.63 11.34 -21.73
CA GLY A 245 3.74 10.81 -20.37
C GLY A 245 2.90 11.61 -19.37
N ASP A 246 3.34 11.64 -18.11
CA ASP A 246 2.66 12.29 -16.98
C ASP A 246 3.65 13.05 -16.10
N SER A 247 3.48 14.37 -16.04
CA SER A 247 4.38 15.26 -15.28
C SER A 247 4.33 15.08 -13.76
N LEU A 248 3.20 14.64 -13.19
CA LEU A 248 3.08 14.40 -11.75
C LEU A 248 3.82 13.12 -11.32
N LEU A 249 4.04 12.23 -12.28
CA LEU A 249 4.78 10.99 -12.10
C LEU A 249 6.18 11.04 -12.74
N ASN A 250 6.65 12.20 -13.21
CA ASN A 250 7.91 12.32 -13.95
C ASN A 250 8.09 11.25 -15.06
N LEU A 251 6.97 10.84 -15.66
CA LEU A 251 6.93 9.81 -16.67
C LEU A 251 7.10 10.46 -18.04
N GLY A 252 8.12 10.06 -18.78
CA GLY A 252 8.42 10.60 -20.10
C GLY A 252 7.59 9.98 -21.24
N PRO A 253 7.87 10.37 -22.50
CA PRO A 253 7.31 9.71 -23.68
C PRO A 253 7.72 8.24 -23.75
N CYS A 254 6.98 7.42 -24.49
CA CYS A 254 7.38 6.05 -24.74
C CYS A 254 8.67 5.99 -25.59
N VAL A 255 9.58 5.11 -25.21
CA VAL A 255 10.86 4.88 -25.91
C VAL A 255 10.93 3.47 -26.49
N ASP A 256 10.22 2.52 -25.87
CA ASP A 256 10.21 1.13 -26.29
C ASP A 256 9.47 0.94 -27.62
N GLU A 257 10.07 0.17 -28.55
CA GLU A 257 9.48 -0.11 -29.86
C GLU A 257 8.06 -0.69 -29.77
N ARG A 258 7.79 -1.48 -28.74
CA ARG A 258 6.45 -2.06 -28.52
C ARG A 258 5.43 -0.96 -28.28
N ASP A 259 5.74 -0.03 -27.40
CA ASP A 259 4.86 1.09 -27.04
C ASP A 259 4.66 2.03 -28.24
N ILE A 260 5.70 2.24 -29.05
CA ILE A 260 5.62 3.01 -30.31
C ILE A 260 4.66 2.33 -31.30
N ARG A 261 4.76 1.01 -31.48
CA ARG A 261 3.84 0.25 -32.36
C ARG A 261 2.39 0.30 -31.86
N LEU A 262 2.19 0.23 -30.54
CA LEU A 262 0.87 0.38 -29.94
C LEU A 262 0.32 1.79 -30.22
N HIS A 263 1.14 2.82 -29.99
CA HIS A 263 0.79 4.22 -30.24
C HIS A 263 0.31 4.44 -31.68
N THR A 264 1.08 4.02 -32.69
CA THR A 264 0.68 4.11 -34.11
C THR A 264 -0.61 3.35 -34.41
N SER A 265 -0.79 2.18 -33.79
CA SER A 265 -2.00 1.36 -33.98
C SER A 265 -3.24 2.05 -33.41
N LEU A 266 -3.11 2.70 -32.25
CA LEU A 266 -4.19 3.45 -31.61
C LEU A 266 -4.54 4.72 -32.37
N GLU A 267 -3.56 5.43 -32.95
CA GLU A 267 -3.81 6.60 -33.81
C GLU A 267 -4.60 6.21 -35.06
N SER A 268 -4.23 5.10 -35.71
CA SER A 268 -4.97 4.56 -36.84
C SER A 268 -6.42 4.23 -36.47
N LYS A 269 -6.64 3.58 -35.32
CA LYS A 269 -7.99 3.26 -34.82
C LYS A 269 -8.80 4.49 -34.45
N LEU A 270 -8.16 5.54 -33.94
CA LEU A 270 -8.84 6.79 -33.61
C LEU A 270 -9.33 7.49 -34.88
N GLU A 271 -8.53 7.49 -35.94
CA GLU A 271 -8.92 8.06 -37.23
C GLU A 271 -10.07 7.27 -37.87
N GLU A 272 -10.00 5.93 -37.84
CA GLU A 272 -11.07 5.06 -38.29
C GLU A 272 -12.39 5.31 -37.53
N LEU A 273 -12.32 5.47 -36.21
CA LEU A 273 -13.49 5.77 -35.38
C LEU A 273 -14.11 7.12 -35.73
N LYS A 274 -13.30 8.16 -35.96
CA LYS A 274 -13.79 9.49 -36.39
C LYS A 274 -14.52 9.42 -37.72
N GLN A 275 -13.98 8.67 -38.68
CA GLN A 275 -14.62 8.46 -39.97
C GLN A 275 -15.95 7.73 -39.81
N LEU A 276 -16.02 6.67 -38.99
CA LEU A 276 -17.26 5.97 -38.70
C LEU A 276 -18.32 6.90 -38.06
N GLN A 277 -17.90 7.74 -37.12
CA GLN A 277 -18.79 8.71 -36.47
C GLN A 277 -19.34 9.75 -37.46
N ALA A 278 -18.51 10.27 -38.37
CA ALA A 278 -18.94 11.22 -39.40
C ALA A 278 -19.98 10.60 -40.36
N HIS A 279 -19.74 9.38 -40.85
CA HIS A 279 -20.68 8.68 -41.74
C HIS A 279 -22.01 8.37 -41.06
N ALA A 280 -22.00 8.04 -39.76
CA ALA A 280 -23.22 7.80 -39.00
C ALA A 280 -24.04 9.08 -38.79
N GLN A 281 -23.36 10.22 -38.55
CA GLN A 281 -24.01 11.52 -38.42
C GLN A 281 -24.65 11.99 -39.74
N GLU A 282 -23.97 11.81 -40.87
CA GLU A 282 -24.53 12.09 -42.20
C GLU A 282 -25.77 11.24 -42.51
N GLY A 283 -25.80 10.00 -42.03
CA GLY A 283 -26.95 9.09 -42.14
C GLY A 283 -28.04 9.30 -41.09
N GLY A 284 -27.88 10.23 -40.14
CA GLY A 284 -28.82 10.44 -39.03
C GLY A 284 -28.96 9.25 -38.07
N MET A 285 -27.99 8.33 -38.04
CA MET A 285 -28.01 7.12 -37.23
C MET A 285 -27.15 7.28 -35.98
N ALA A 286 -27.63 6.75 -34.85
CA ALA A 286 -26.86 6.69 -33.61
C ALA A 286 -26.17 5.32 -33.51
N LEU A 287 -24.83 5.31 -33.54
CA LEU A 287 -24.02 4.10 -33.42
C LEU A 287 -24.22 3.42 -32.06
N ARG A 288 -24.35 2.11 -32.07
CA ARG A 288 -24.52 1.26 -30.88
C ARG A 288 -23.64 0.03 -30.98
N SER A 289 -22.88 -0.25 -29.93
CA SER A 289 -22.15 -1.52 -29.85
C SER A 289 -23.05 -2.66 -29.40
N LYS A 290 -22.64 -3.91 -29.68
CA LYS A 290 -23.27 -5.13 -29.15
C LYS A 290 -23.37 -5.15 -27.62
N TYR A 291 -22.48 -4.42 -26.95
CA TYR A 291 -22.37 -4.35 -25.49
C TYR A 291 -23.25 -3.27 -24.87
N SER A 292 -23.83 -2.37 -25.67
CA SER A 292 -24.74 -1.33 -25.19
C SER A 292 -26.02 -1.97 -24.64
N GLY A 293 -26.34 -1.68 -23.37
CA GLY A 293 -27.53 -2.19 -22.68
C GLY A 293 -28.86 -1.72 -23.28
N HIS A 294 -28.82 -0.79 -24.23
CA HIS A 294 -29.99 -0.25 -24.94
C HIS A 294 -30.47 -1.09 -26.13
N SER A 295 -29.85 -2.24 -26.41
CA SER A 295 -30.28 -3.14 -27.49
C SER A 295 -31.49 -4.02 -27.13
N LYS A 296 -31.93 -4.07 -25.86
CA LYS A 296 -33.08 -4.87 -25.42
C LYS A 296 -34.39 -4.15 -25.72
N VAL A 297 -35.07 -4.55 -26.79
CA VAL A 297 -36.44 -4.09 -27.09
C VAL A 297 -37.40 -5.03 -26.35
N MET A 298 -38.26 -4.47 -25.49
CA MET A 298 -39.35 -5.25 -24.87
C MET A 298 -40.44 -5.50 -25.91
N ARG A 299 -40.67 -6.76 -26.27
CA ARG A 299 -41.82 -7.17 -27.08
C ARG A 299 -42.88 -7.75 -26.16
N THR A 300 -44.03 -7.11 -26.13
CA THR A 300 -45.20 -7.58 -25.37
C THR A 300 -46.01 -8.51 -26.28
N THR A 301 -45.92 -9.82 -26.09
CA THR A 301 -46.79 -10.78 -26.76
C THR A 301 -47.94 -11.15 -25.82
N VAL A 302 -49.18 -10.92 -26.27
CA VAL A 302 -50.38 -11.35 -25.54
C VAL A 302 -50.81 -12.69 -26.12
N ILE A 303 -50.58 -13.77 -25.37
CA ILE A 303 -51.07 -15.11 -25.70
C ILE A 303 -52.06 -15.50 -24.61
N ALA A 304 -53.31 -15.79 -25.00
CA ALA A 304 -54.38 -16.24 -24.09
C ALA A 304 -54.55 -15.38 -22.81
N GLN A 305 -54.72 -14.06 -22.98
CA GLN A 305 -54.93 -13.08 -21.89
C GLN A 305 -53.77 -12.95 -20.87
N LYS A 306 -52.61 -13.59 -21.09
CA LYS A 306 -51.39 -13.37 -20.32
C LYS A 306 -50.38 -12.56 -21.14
N VAL A 307 -49.90 -11.47 -20.56
CA VAL A 307 -48.83 -10.65 -21.12
C VAL A 307 -47.49 -11.33 -20.84
N GLN A 308 -46.81 -11.81 -21.89
CA GLN A 308 -45.42 -12.25 -21.80
C GLN A 308 -44.53 -11.18 -22.43
N LEU A 309 -43.52 -10.74 -21.68
CA LEU A 309 -42.50 -9.80 -22.13
C LEU A 309 -41.28 -10.62 -22.59
N SER A 310 -41.04 -10.71 -23.90
CA SER A 310 -39.80 -11.27 -24.44
C SER A 310 -38.81 -10.13 -24.73
N GLN A 311 -37.54 -10.35 -24.39
CA GLN A 311 -36.45 -9.42 -24.69
C GLN A 311 -35.76 -9.90 -25.97
N ASP A 312 -36.02 -9.24 -27.10
CA ASP A 312 -35.29 -9.49 -28.34
C ASP A 312 -34.27 -8.36 -28.54
N SER A 313 -33.03 -8.70 -28.88
CA SER A 313 -31.97 -7.74 -29.21
C SER A 313 -32.23 -7.14 -30.60
N ALA A 314 -32.26 -5.81 -30.70
CA ALA A 314 -32.39 -5.09 -31.98
C ALA A 314 -31.29 -5.53 -32.97
N ALA A 315 -31.64 -5.66 -34.25
CA ALA A 315 -30.68 -5.97 -35.31
C ALA A 315 -29.65 -4.85 -35.43
N LEU A 316 -28.37 -5.19 -35.24
CA LEU A 316 -27.24 -4.27 -35.38
C LEU A 316 -27.02 -3.97 -36.86
N SER A 317 -26.78 -2.70 -37.19
CA SER A 317 -26.35 -2.31 -38.54
C SER A 317 -24.91 -2.74 -38.83
N ASP A 318 -24.49 -2.69 -40.09
CA ASP A 318 -23.10 -2.97 -40.45
C ASP A 318 -22.12 -2.00 -39.76
N GLN A 319 -22.53 -0.75 -39.55
CA GLN A 319 -21.75 0.26 -38.82
C GLN A 319 -21.65 -0.06 -37.32
N ASP A 320 -22.72 -0.61 -36.73
CA ASP A 320 -22.73 -1.06 -35.32
C ASP A 320 -21.83 -2.29 -35.11
N ASN A 321 -21.80 -3.20 -36.09
CA ASN A 321 -20.88 -4.34 -36.09
C ASN A 321 -19.43 -3.86 -36.19
N ARG A 322 -19.11 -2.90 -37.07
CA ARG A 322 -17.75 -2.35 -37.17
C ARG A 322 -17.32 -1.62 -35.89
N LEU A 323 -18.22 -0.87 -35.23
CA LEU A 323 -17.93 -0.28 -33.93
C LEU A 323 -17.63 -1.36 -32.87
N THR A 324 -18.38 -2.47 -32.89
CA THR A 324 -18.14 -3.59 -31.97
C THR A 324 -16.78 -4.24 -32.21
N GLU A 325 -16.41 -4.45 -33.48
CA GLU A 325 -15.09 -4.96 -33.86
C GLU A 325 -13.97 -4.02 -33.39
N MET A 326 -14.10 -2.70 -33.61
CA MET A 326 -13.11 -1.73 -33.12
C MET A 326 -12.97 -1.76 -31.59
N ILE A 327 -14.07 -1.88 -30.86
CA ILE A 327 -14.04 -2.01 -29.39
C ILE A 327 -13.25 -3.27 -28.99
N ASP A 328 -13.50 -4.41 -29.63
CA ASP A 328 -12.79 -5.65 -29.33
C ASP A 328 -11.31 -5.59 -29.74
N GLU A 329 -10.98 -4.97 -30.87
CA GLU A 329 -9.61 -4.74 -31.33
C GLU A 329 -8.83 -3.85 -30.36
N VAL A 330 -9.38 -2.69 -29.97
CA VAL A 330 -8.76 -1.78 -28.99
C VAL A 330 -8.60 -2.46 -27.63
N THR A 331 -9.63 -3.21 -27.21
CA THR A 331 -9.55 -3.98 -25.96
C THR A 331 -8.44 -5.02 -26.01
N SER A 332 -8.31 -5.74 -27.13
CA SER A 332 -7.26 -6.74 -27.33
C SER A 332 -5.86 -6.10 -27.32
N LEU A 333 -5.70 -4.98 -28.03
CA LEU A 333 -4.45 -4.22 -28.07
C LEU A 333 -4.01 -3.79 -26.66
N LEU A 334 -4.90 -3.18 -25.89
CA LEU A 334 -4.55 -2.67 -24.55
C LEU A 334 -4.34 -3.79 -23.52
N SER A 335 -5.15 -4.85 -23.57
CA SER A 335 -5.08 -5.95 -22.59
C SER A 335 -3.87 -6.86 -22.78
N SER A 336 -3.37 -6.99 -24.01
CA SER A 336 -2.21 -7.83 -24.33
C SER A 336 -0.86 -7.13 -24.17
N HIS A 337 -0.84 -5.80 -24.10
CA HIS A 337 0.39 -5.02 -24.21
C HIS A 337 1.27 -5.00 -22.96
N TYR A 338 0.66 -5.03 -21.76
CA TYR A 338 1.38 -5.09 -20.48
C TYR A 338 0.99 -6.36 -19.70
N PRO A 339 1.47 -7.53 -20.14
CA PRO A 339 0.98 -8.82 -19.62
C PRO A 339 1.49 -9.13 -18.20
N ASP A 340 2.65 -8.61 -17.82
CA ASP A 340 3.24 -8.80 -16.49
C ASP A 340 3.79 -7.48 -15.96
N THR A 341 3.37 -7.13 -14.76
CA THR A 341 3.78 -5.94 -14.00
C THR A 341 4.25 -6.31 -12.61
N ASN A 342 4.49 -7.59 -12.33
CA ASN A 342 5.06 -8.03 -11.07
C ASN A 342 6.51 -7.53 -10.96
N PRO A 343 6.89 -6.77 -9.91
CA PRO A 343 8.27 -6.33 -9.77
C PRO A 343 9.24 -7.49 -9.49
N ASN A 344 8.77 -8.59 -8.91
CA ASN A 344 9.61 -9.73 -8.51
C ASN A 344 10.10 -10.57 -9.70
N THR A 345 9.59 -10.34 -10.91
CA THR A 345 10.07 -11.01 -12.13
C THR A 345 11.26 -10.29 -12.76
N VAL A 346 11.61 -9.10 -12.26
CA VAL A 346 12.77 -8.33 -12.70
C VAL A 346 14.02 -8.80 -11.96
N LEU A 347 15.10 -9.04 -12.70
CA LEU A 347 16.39 -9.40 -12.13
C LEU A 347 16.89 -8.29 -11.18
N LEU A 348 17.36 -8.67 -10.00
CA LEU A 348 17.81 -7.77 -8.92
C LEU A 348 16.72 -6.85 -8.34
N ALA A 349 15.45 -7.26 -8.40
CA ALA A 349 14.35 -6.51 -7.80
C ALA A 349 14.64 -6.10 -6.34
N GLU A 350 15.25 -6.98 -5.55
CA GLU A 350 15.55 -6.76 -4.13
C GLU A 350 16.55 -5.61 -3.88
N CYS A 351 17.32 -5.22 -4.89
CA CYS A 351 18.22 -4.07 -4.78
C CYS A 351 17.43 -2.77 -4.68
N TRP A 352 16.31 -2.64 -5.38
CA TRP A 352 15.54 -1.39 -5.51
C TRP A 352 14.09 -1.49 -5.03
N LEU A 353 13.62 -2.67 -4.62
CA LEU A 353 12.31 -2.92 -4.04
C LEU A 353 12.44 -3.31 -2.56
N TYR A 354 11.88 -2.49 -1.68
CA TYR A 354 11.86 -2.74 -0.24
C TYR A 354 10.49 -3.25 0.23
N GLU A 355 10.39 -4.55 0.48
CA GLU A 355 9.13 -5.21 0.89
C GLU A 355 9.09 -5.64 2.37
N THR A 356 10.18 -5.44 3.11
CA THR A 356 10.30 -6.02 4.46
C THR A 356 9.30 -5.41 5.44
N LYS A 357 8.48 -6.28 6.06
CA LYS A 357 7.51 -5.87 7.10
C LYS A 357 8.17 -5.53 8.43
N SER A 358 9.31 -6.15 8.73
CA SER A 358 10.14 -5.85 9.91
C SER A 358 11.33 -5.00 9.49
N PRO A 359 11.72 -3.96 10.26
CA PRO A 359 11.17 -3.55 11.56
C PRO A 359 9.96 -2.60 11.47
N SER A 360 9.54 -2.23 10.25
CA SER A 360 8.50 -1.21 9.98
C SER A 360 7.21 -1.38 10.79
N ARG A 361 6.70 -2.61 10.91
CA ARG A 361 5.47 -2.90 11.66
C ARG A 361 5.59 -2.56 13.14
N GLU A 362 6.74 -2.83 13.75
CA GLU A 362 6.98 -2.61 15.18
C GLU A 362 7.23 -1.15 15.49
N VAL A 363 7.83 -0.41 14.55
CA VAL A 363 8.16 1.01 14.70
C VAL A 363 6.96 1.90 14.42
N PHE A 364 6.18 1.60 13.38
CA PHE A 364 5.08 2.46 12.95
C PHE A 364 3.81 2.29 13.77
N VAL A 365 3.54 1.07 14.25
CA VAL A 365 2.39 0.76 15.10
C VAL A 365 2.90 -0.05 16.30
N PRO A 366 3.62 0.60 17.23
CA PRO A 366 4.18 -0.09 18.38
C PRO A 366 3.06 -0.67 19.23
N ARG A 367 3.20 -1.94 19.62
CA ARG A 367 2.26 -2.66 20.48
C ARG A 367 2.95 -3.06 21.78
N PRO A 368 3.37 -2.09 22.62
CA PRO A 368 4.14 -2.38 23.84
C PRO A 368 3.39 -3.29 24.79
N TRP A 369 2.05 -3.19 24.82
CA TRP A 369 1.22 -4.07 25.63
C TRP A 369 1.36 -5.55 25.26
N VAL A 370 1.28 -5.88 23.97
CA VAL A 370 1.44 -7.25 23.49
C VAL A 370 2.84 -7.77 23.82
N ALA A 371 3.86 -6.89 23.76
CA ALA A 371 5.21 -7.24 24.18
C ALA A 371 5.30 -7.53 25.68
N PHE A 372 4.65 -6.72 26.54
CA PHE A 372 4.60 -6.98 27.98
C PHE A 372 3.86 -8.28 28.31
N GLU A 373 2.65 -8.49 27.77
CA GLU A 373 1.90 -9.72 27.99
C GLU A 373 2.68 -10.96 27.53
N ARG A 374 3.35 -10.87 26.37
CA ARG A 374 4.15 -11.98 25.86
C ARG A 374 5.40 -12.22 26.69
N SER A 375 6.11 -11.17 27.10
CA SER A 375 7.32 -11.30 27.92
C SER A 375 7.03 -11.85 29.31
N LEU A 376 5.92 -11.43 29.93
CA LEU A 376 5.51 -11.90 31.25
C LEU A 376 4.87 -13.28 31.18
N GLY A 377 4.05 -13.56 30.16
CA GLY A 377 3.39 -14.85 29.97
C GLY A 377 4.30 -15.95 29.43
N ARG A 378 5.24 -15.61 28.55
CA ARG A 378 6.19 -16.52 27.88
C ARG A 378 7.61 -15.92 27.84
N PRO A 379 8.31 -15.84 28.98
CA PRO A 379 9.65 -15.25 29.04
C PRO A 379 10.68 -16.01 28.19
N HIS A 380 10.47 -17.30 27.92
CA HIS A 380 11.29 -18.10 27.02
C HIS A 380 11.43 -17.49 25.62
N ASP A 381 10.38 -16.85 25.10
CA ASP A 381 10.40 -16.25 23.76
C ASP A 381 11.46 -15.14 23.63
N TYR A 382 11.88 -14.54 24.75
CA TYR A 382 12.89 -13.48 24.80
C TYR A 382 14.22 -13.94 25.39
N LEU A 383 14.18 -14.80 26.41
CA LEU A 383 15.38 -15.24 27.14
C LEU A 383 16.03 -16.48 26.53
N ASN A 384 15.27 -17.27 25.75
CA ASN A 384 15.71 -18.56 25.19
C ASN A 384 16.37 -19.50 26.22
N CYS A 385 15.86 -19.47 27.46
CA CYS A 385 16.32 -20.27 28.60
C CYS A 385 15.70 -21.67 28.58
N SER A 386 16.50 -22.72 28.79
CA SER A 386 15.98 -24.10 28.93
C SER A 386 14.98 -24.25 30.08
N CYS A 387 15.16 -23.50 31.18
CA CYS A 387 14.32 -23.58 32.38
C CYS A 387 12.94 -22.91 32.25
N CYS A 388 12.71 -22.08 31.23
CA CYS A 388 11.46 -21.35 31.04
C CYS A 388 10.57 -21.95 29.94
N ARG A 389 10.97 -23.11 29.40
CA ARG A 389 10.39 -23.72 28.22
C ARG A 389 8.95 -24.19 28.52
N PRO A 390 7.96 -23.88 27.66
CA PRO A 390 6.54 -24.11 27.94
C PRO A 390 6.08 -25.58 27.88
N ASP A 391 7.01 -26.54 27.73
CA ASP A 391 6.69 -27.96 27.57
C ASP A 391 6.26 -28.63 28.89
N SER A 392 6.34 -27.93 30.02
CA SER A 392 5.81 -28.41 31.30
C SER A 392 4.37 -27.97 31.48
N GLN A 393 3.48 -28.92 31.75
CA GLN A 393 2.11 -28.60 32.17
C GLN A 393 2.16 -27.88 33.52
N GLY A 394 1.84 -26.60 33.54
CA GLY A 394 1.68 -25.81 34.77
C GLY A 394 2.67 -24.66 34.95
N LEU A 395 2.42 -23.84 35.96
CA LEU A 395 3.27 -22.73 36.39
C LEU A 395 4.58 -23.28 36.97
N GLN A 396 5.72 -22.90 36.40
CA GLN A 396 7.05 -23.35 36.85
C GLN A 396 7.66 -22.36 37.85
N ALA A 397 8.32 -22.87 38.89
CA ALA A 397 9.07 -22.06 39.87
C ALA A 397 10.30 -21.36 39.26
N THR A 398 10.85 -21.92 38.18
CA THR A 398 12.03 -21.43 37.45
C THR A 398 11.78 -20.15 36.64
N LEU A 399 10.52 -19.70 36.54
CA LEU A 399 10.17 -18.48 35.84
C LEU A 399 10.63 -17.24 36.63
N PRO A 400 10.88 -16.11 35.94
CA PRO A 400 11.10 -14.84 36.63
C PRO A 400 9.96 -14.52 37.62
N PRO A 401 10.25 -14.00 38.83
CA PRO A 401 9.23 -13.73 39.85
C PRO A 401 8.05 -12.89 39.35
N THR A 402 8.32 -11.90 38.50
CA THR A 402 7.31 -11.02 37.90
C THR A 402 6.42 -11.77 36.90
N SER A 403 6.97 -12.74 36.16
CA SER A 403 6.19 -13.64 35.29
C SER A 403 5.31 -14.59 36.10
N ILE A 404 5.81 -15.13 37.21
CA ILE A 404 5.03 -15.96 38.14
C ILE A 404 3.83 -15.17 38.66
N LEU A 405 4.07 -13.97 39.18
CA LEU A 405 3.02 -13.10 39.69
C LEU A 405 2.05 -12.66 38.60
N TYR A 406 2.52 -12.47 37.36
CA TYR A 406 1.65 -12.16 36.23
C TYR A 406 0.71 -13.34 35.88
N GLN A 407 1.22 -14.57 35.87
CA GLN A 407 0.38 -15.74 35.60
C GLN A 407 -0.67 -15.96 36.72
N MET A 408 -0.27 -15.85 37.99
CA MET A 408 -1.21 -15.85 39.11
C MET A 408 -2.21 -14.69 39.02
N TYR A 409 -1.73 -13.51 38.60
CA TYR A 409 -2.58 -12.35 38.36
C TYR A 409 -3.67 -12.69 37.33
N LEU A 410 -3.40 -13.40 36.24
CA LEU A 410 -4.43 -13.75 35.24
C LEU A 410 -5.59 -14.58 35.83
N GLU A 411 -5.31 -15.44 36.80
CA GLU A 411 -6.30 -16.32 37.44
C GLU A 411 -7.14 -15.63 38.52
N THR A 412 -6.69 -14.48 39.03
CA THR A 412 -7.34 -13.76 40.14
C THR A 412 -8.50 -12.85 39.69
N GLY A 413 -9.34 -12.44 40.66
CA GLY A 413 -10.40 -11.45 40.44
C GLY A 413 -9.90 -10.00 40.34
N SER A 414 -10.83 -9.03 40.32
CA SER A 414 -10.50 -7.59 40.22
C SER A 414 -9.82 -7.00 41.46
N LEU A 415 -10.02 -7.63 42.62
CA LEU A 415 -9.35 -7.32 43.88
C LEU A 415 -8.60 -8.58 44.31
N ILE A 416 -7.32 -8.43 44.64
CA ILE A 416 -6.43 -9.54 45.00
C ILE A 416 -5.97 -9.29 46.43
N ASN A 417 -6.20 -10.27 47.31
CA ASN A 417 -5.67 -10.27 48.67
C ASN A 417 -4.15 -10.53 48.62
N VAL A 418 -3.35 -9.63 49.20
CA VAL A 418 -1.89 -9.72 49.13
C VAL A 418 -1.36 -10.92 49.93
N ALA A 419 -2.02 -11.28 51.04
CA ALA A 419 -1.62 -12.43 51.86
C ALA A 419 -1.81 -13.76 51.11
N ASP A 420 -2.95 -13.93 50.42
CA ASP A 420 -3.24 -15.13 49.63
C ASP A 420 -2.29 -15.24 48.43
N LEU A 421 -2.00 -14.10 47.77
CA LEU A 421 -1.05 -14.04 46.66
C LEU A 421 0.38 -14.40 47.11
N TRP A 422 0.80 -13.91 48.28
CA TRP A 422 2.09 -14.28 48.87
C TRP A 422 2.15 -15.77 49.20
N ALA A 423 1.10 -16.32 49.83
CA ALA A 423 1.06 -17.74 50.17
C ALA A 423 1.15 -18.63 48.91
N ALA A 424 0.43 -18.27 47.84
CA ALA A 424 0.51 -18.98 46.56
C ALA A 424 1.90 -18.87 45.92
N PHE A 425 2.50 -17.67 45.91
CA PHE A 425 3.85 -17.44 45.38
C PHE A 425 4.89 -18.25 46.16
N TYR A 426 4.84 -18.19 47.49
CA TYR A 426 5.79 -18.90 48.34
C TYR A 426 5.66 -20.42 48.16
N ALA A 427 4.44 -20.96 48.13
CA ALA A 427 4.21 -22.41 47.91
C ALA A 427 4.82 -22.92 46.59
N LEU A 428 4.89 -22.08 45.56
CA LEU A 428 5.52 -22.43 44.29
C LEU A 428 7.06 -22.42 44.37
N VAL A 429 7.65 -21.44 45.05
CA VAL A 429 9.10 -21.17 45.06
C VAL A 429 9.83 -21.84 46.24
N GLN A 430 9.09 -22.39 47.22
CA GLN A 430 9.63 -23.00 48.45
C GLN A 430 10.67 -24.11 48.22
N GLY A 431 10.72 -24.71 47.03
CA GLY A 431 11.73 -25.72 46.66
C GLY A 431 13.10 -25.17 46.27
N GLU A 432 13.22 -23.87 45.95
CA GLU A 432 14.43 -23.27 45.37
C GLU A 432 15.08 -22.17 46.23
N GLU A 433 14.33 -21.45 47.08
CA GLU A 433 14.81 -20.26 47.81
C GLU A 433 14.38 -20.22 49.28
N ASP A 434 15.21 -19.60 50.13
CA ASP A 434 14.89 -19.29 51.54
C ASP A 434 13.74 -18.27 51.66
N GLU A 435 12.93 -18.34 52.71
CA GLU A 435 11.72 -17.52 52.91
C GLU A 435 12.02 -16.01 52.78
N ARG A 436 13.14 -15.57 53.36
CA ARG A 436 13.57 -14.17 53.28
C ARG A 436 13.87 -13.73 51.85
N LYS A 437 14.46 -14.61 51.04
CA LYS A 437 14.76 -14.33 49.64
C LYS A 437 13.49 -14.38 48.80
N ALA A 438 12.63 -15.37 49.01
CA ALA A 438 11.33 -15.46 48.35
C ALA A 438 10.48 -14.21 48.61
N LEU A 439 10.47 -13.70 49.85
CA LEU A 439 9.75 -12.48 50.21
C LEU A 439 10.31 -11.25 49.50
N MET A 440 11.63 -11.14 49.37
CA MET A 440 12.27 -10.08 48.60
C MET A 440 11.88 -10.14 47.11
N LEU A 441 11.92 -11.34 46.50
CA LEU A 441 11.54 -11.55 45.11
C LEU A 441 10.05 -11.23 44.87
N PHE A 442 9.19 -11.59 45.82
CA PHE A 442 7.77 -11.26 45.79
C PHE A 442 7.53 -9.75 45.79
N TYR A 443 8.12 -9.01 46.74
CA TYR A 443 7.97 -7.56 46.79
C TYR A 443 8.54 -6.86 45.57
N ARG A 444 9.68 -7.35 45.05
CA ARG A 444 10.26 -6.85 43.81
C ARG A 444 9.31 -7.05 42.63
N GLY A 445 8.81 -8.27 42.42
CA GLY A 445 7.89 -8.57 41.33
C GLY A 445 6.57 -7.79 41.44
N LEU A 446 6.06 -7.59 42.67
CA LEU A 446 4.88 -6.77 42.93
C LEU A 446 5.12 -5.29 42.61
N ALA A 447 6.31 -4.77 42.92
CA ALA A 447 6.72 -3.42 42.57
C ALA A 447 6.85 -3.23 41.06
N GLU A 448 7.43 -4.21 40.35
CA GLU A 448 7.50 -4.23 38.88
C GLU A 448 6.10 -4.28 38.24
N MET A 449 5.20 -5.15 38.72
CA MET A 449 3.80 -5.20 38.29
C MET A 449 3.06 -3.87 38.50
N ARG A 450 3.37 -3.16 39.59
CA ARG A 450 2.82 -1.82 39.86
C ARG A 450 3.42 -0.77 38.92
N ALA A 451 4.72 -0.82 38.64
CA ALA A 451 5.40 0.11 37.74
C ALA A 451 4.91 -0.04 36.29
N LEU A 452 4.65 -1.27 35.85
CA LEU A 452 4.03 -1.60 34.56
C LEU A 452 2.53 -1.27 34.53
N GLY A 453 1.94 -0.91 35.68
CA GLY A 453 0.55 -0.50 35.79
C GLY A 453 -0.46 -1.65 35.69
N PHE A 454 -0.08 -2.91 36.00
CA PHE A 454 -1.03 -4.01 36.12
C PHE A 454 -1.85 -3.94 37.42
N VAL A 455 -1.26 -3.41 38.48
CA VAL A 455 -1.86 -3.37 39.82
C VAL A 455 -1.70 -1.99 40.46
N LYS A 456 -2.67 -1.61 41.29
CA LYS A 456 -2.62 -0.41 42.14
C LYS A 456 -3.07 -0.71 43.56
N SER A 457 -2.68 0.12 44.53
CA SER A 457 -3.20 0.01 45.89
C SER A 457 -4.73 0.19 45.90
N SER A 458 -5.42 -0.71 46.61
CA SER A 458 -6.86 -0.59 46.79
C SER A 458 -7.16 0.42 47.91
N LYS A 459 -8.08 1.36 47.66
CA LYS A 459 -8.69 2.18 48.71
C LYS A 459 -9.97 1.54 49.29
N LYS A 460 -10.45 0.45 48.68
CA LYS A 460 -11.73 -0.19 49.02
C LYS A 460 -11.61 -1.22 50.15
N LYS A 461 -10.47 -1.89 50.24
CA LYS A 461 -10.17 -2.90 51.28
C LYS A 461 -8.71 -2.77 51.68
N ALA A 462 -8.44 -2.84 52.98
CA ALA A 462 -7.08 -2.99 53.50
C ALA A 462 -6.48 -4.31 53.00
N ASP A 463 -5.15 -4.35 52.84
CA ASP A 463 -4.37 -5.53 52.43
C ASP A 463 -4.74 -6.13 51.06
N HIS A 464 -5.42 -5.34 50.22
CA HIS A 464 -5.75 -5.73 48.86
C HIS A 464 -5.08 -4.81 47.83
N ILE A 465 -4.70 -5.39 46.71
CA ILE A 465 -4.37 -4.67 45.48
C ILE A 465 -5.52 -4.81 44.47
N ALA A 466 -5.69 -3.80 43.64
CA ALA A 466 -6.70 -3.80 42.59
C ALA A 466 -6.03 -3.97 41.23
N LYS A 467 -6.61 -4.81 40.37
CA LYS A 467 -6.25 -4.88 38.95
C LYS A 467 -6.56 -3.54 38.29
N VAL A 468 -5.63 -3.06 37.47
CA VAL A 468 -5.88 -1.90 36.61
C VAL A 468 -6.38 -2.44 35.28
N LYS A 469 -7.66 -2.18 34.97
CA LYS A 469 -8.17 -2.41 33.63
C LYS A 469 -7.64 -1.28 32.75
N TRP A 470 -6.71 -1.59 31.85
CA TRP A 470 -6.35 -0.69 30.77
C TRP A 470 -7.55 -0.64 29.81
N LEU A 471 -8.13 0.55 29.63
CA LEU A 471 -9.20 0.84 28.66
C LEU A 471 -8.60 1.15 27.29
#